data_AF-A0A7S3EYK5-F1
#
_entry.id   AF-A0A7S3EYK5-F1
#
_cell.length_a   1.000
_cell.length_b   1.000
_cell.length_c   1.000
_cell.angle_alpha   90.00
_cell.angle_beta   90.00
_cell.angle_gamma   90.00
#
_symmetry.space_group_name_H-M   'P 1'
#
loop_
_entity.id
_entity.type
_entity.pdbx_description
1 polymer ?
#
loop_
_entity_poly.entity_id
_entity_poly.type
_entity_poly.pdbx_seq_one_letter_code
_entity_poly.pdbx_strand_id
1 'polypeptide(L)'
;FVAAATQLLHNAINGSSYSAITVGWGWHTQLGNTSYARDNRVVGNAISNSLQLLFDGGDIYTLGSQPGSVLAYNHIRGHGDCPKTAALYHDDGSAHFTDYGNVIQLNASCPTTKVPPWVSMWTHFIHGIRLDGNYADSVNAVNAGTNCSITGTTLIVGDELPPAAQAIVLQTGPRSYTHSQLSPIDLQIGTRRPLRPPSGYVSAYHH
;
A
#
# COMPACT_ATOMS: atom_id res chain seq x y z
N PHE A 1 -10.79 -9.44 12.19
CA PHE A 1 -11.02 -7.99 12.12
C PHE A 1 -11.24 -7.66 10.65
N VAL A 2 -12.36 -7.04 10.28
CA VAL A 2 -12.60 -6.63 8.88
C VAL A 2 -12.92 -5.14 8.90
N ALA A 3 -12.04 -4.34 8.30
CA ALA A 3 -12.07 -2.88 8.35
C ALA A 3 -12.56 -2.30 7.02
N ALA A 4 -13.51 -1.36 7.08
CA ALA A 4 -14.01 -0.62 5.92
C ALA A 4 -13.82 0.88 6.12
N ALA A 5 -13.53 1.61 5.04
CA ALA A 5 -13.34 3.06 5.04
C ALA A 5 -12.32 3.55 6.08
N THR A 6 -11.36 2.71 6.47
CA THR A 6 -10.33 3.07 7.45
C THR A 6 -9.28 3.97 6.82
N GLN A 7 -8.90 5.02 7.53
CA GLN A 7 -7.94 6.01 7.07
C GLN A 7 -6.69 5.98 7.93
N LEU A 8 -5.57 5.56 7.34
CA LEU A 8 -4.23 5.54 7.91
C LEU A 8 -3.41 6.59 7.16
N LEU A 9 -3.52 7.84 7.62
CA LEU A 9 -3.02 9.02 6.91
C LEU A 9 -1.89 9.69 7.67
N HIS A 10 -0.83 10.07 6.96
CA HIS A 10 0.18 11.02 7.47
C HIS A 10 0.82 10.61 8.80
N ASN A 11 1.22 9.34 8.92
CA ASN A 11 1.95 8.83 10.09
C ASN A 11 3.45 8.77 9.81
N ALA A 12 4.28 8.87 10.86
CA ALA A 12 5.68 8.47 10.82
C ALA A 12 5.86 7.20 11.64
N ILE A 13 6.38 6.13 11.02
CA ILE A 13 6.65 4.85 11.68
C ILE A 13 8.12 4.50 11.43
N ASN A 14 8.87 4.27 12.50
CA ASN A 14 10.29 3.94 12.40
C ASN A 14 10.66 2.74 13.28
N GLY A 15 11.47 1.82 12.75
CA GLY A 15 12.11 0.77 13.56
C GLY A 15 11.18 -0.36 13.99
N SER A 16 10.10 -0.64 13.25
CA SER A 16 9.19 -1.75 13.58
C SER A 16 9.93 -3.09 13.49
N SER A 17 9.70 -3.98 14.45
CA SER A 17 10.26 -5.34 14.44
C SER A 17 9.72 -6.19 13.28
N TYR A 18 8.55 -5.85 12.75
CA TYR A 18 7.89 -6.52 11.63
C TYR A 18 7.27 -5.45 10.68
N SER A 19 6.15 -5.74 10.02
CA SER A 19 5.42 -4.78 9.18
C SER A 19 5.09 -3.49 9.95
N ALA A 20 5.14 -2.34 9.27
CA ALA A 20 4.78 -1.06 9.88
C ALA A 20 3.26 -0.82 9.82
N ILE A 21 2.64 -1.17 8.69
CA ILE A 21 1.18 -1.09 8.50
C ILE A 21 0.68 -2.43 7.96
N THR A 22 -0.35 -2.98 8.61
CA THR A 22 -1.06 -4.17 8.14
C THR A 22 -2.53 -3.85 7.97
N VAL A 23 -3.09 -4.13 6.79
CA VAL A 23 -4.52 -3.94 6.51
C VAL A 23 -5.14 -5.21 5.94
N GLY A 24 -6.13 -5.75 6.63
CA GLY A 24 -6.89 -6.91 6.19
C GLY A 24 -6.70 -8.16 7.04
N TRP A 25 -7.37 -9.23 6.64
CA TRP A 25 -7.35 -10.53 7.31
C TRP A 25 -7.93 -11.62 6.38
N GLY A 26 -7.73 -12.89 6.74
CA GLY A 26 -8.54 -13.99 6.21
C GLY A 26 -7.98 -14.68 4.96
N TRP A 27 -6.82 -14.28 4.46
CA TRP A 27 -6.16 -14.89 3.29
C TRP A 27 -7.13 -15.03 2.10
N HIS A 28 -6.91 -15.99 1.22
CA HIS A 28 -7.85 -16.31 0.14
C HIS A 28 -9.14 -17.00 0.64
N THR A 29 -9.34 -17.27 1.93
CA THR A 29 -10.52 -18.04 2.40
C THR A 29 -11.85 -17.29 2.25
N GLN A 30 -11.83 -16.01 1.88
CA GLN A 30 -13.00 -15.21 1.52
C GLN A 30 -13.08 -14.95 0.01
N LEU A 31 -13.02 -16.02 -0.81
CA LEU A 31 -13.20 -15.92 -2.27
C LEU A 31 -14.59 -15.37 -2.62
N GLY A 32 -14.66 -14.12 -3.06
CA GLY A 32 -15.89 -13.49 -3.59
C GLY A 32 -16.06 -12.01 -3.20
N ASN A 33 -17.08 -11.37 -3.78
CA ASN A 33 -17.47 -9.97 -3.52
C ASN A 33 -18.06 -9.72 -2.10
N THR A 34 -17.94 -10.69 -1.18
CA THR A 34 -18.52 -10.63 0.17
C THR A 34 -17.51 -10.22 1.23
N SER A 35 -16.38 -9.62 0.84
CA SER A 35 -15.50 -8.98 1.81
C SER A 35 -16.18 -7.75 2.39
N TYR A 36 -16.25 -7.67 3.71
CA TYR A 36 -16.67 -6.44 4.40
C TYR A 36 -15.56 -5.38 4.37
N ALA A 37 -14.32 -5.75 4.01
CA ALA A 37 -13.22 -4.80 3.93
C ALA A 37 -13.25 -4.10 2.56
N ARG A 38 -13.19 -2.78 2.58
CA ARG A 38 -13.30 -1.94 1.39
C ARG A 38 -12.90 -0.50 1.70
N ASP A 39 -12.56 0.25 0.67
CA ASP A 39 -12.35 1.70 0.73
C ASP A 39 -11.30 2.14 1.77
N ASN A 40 -10.37 1.27 2.15
CA ASN A 40 -9.31 1.60 3.10
C ASN A 40 -8.24 2.46 2.42
N ARG A 41 -7.72 3.45 3.15
CA ARG A 41 -6.76 4.44 2.63
C ARG A 41 -5.51 4.41 3.48
N VAL A 42 -4.39 3.98 2.90
CA VAL A 42 -3.05 4.06 3.48
C VAL A 42 -2.28 5.11 2.69
N VAL A 43 -2.29 6.36 3.14
CA VAL A 43 -1.84 7.49 2.32
C VAL A 43 -0.93 8.46 3.05
N GLY A 44 0.16 8.87 2.40
CA GLY A 44 1.04 9.91 2.94
C GLY A 44 1.85 9.48 4.16
N ASN A 45 1.98 8.17 4.43
CA ASN A 45 2.77 7.70 5.56
C ASN A 45 4.26 7.74 5.24
N ALA A 46 5.08 8.15 6.20
CA ALA A 46 6.53 8.05 6.16
C ALA A 46 6.97 6.85 7.00
N ILE A 47 7.47 5.80 6.34
CA ILE A 47 7.89 4.55 6.96
C ILE A 47 9.39 4.39 6.78
N SER A 48 10.12 4.15 7.87
CA SER A 48 11.53 3.84 7.80
C SER A 48 11.92 2.64 8.64
N ASN A 49 12.84 1.83 8.13
CA ASN A 49 13.45 0.75 8.88
C ASN A 49 12.41 -0.19 9.54
N SER A 50 11.38 -0.63 8.80
CA SER A 50 10.52 -1.73 9.26
C SER A 50 11.21 -3.08 9.03
N LEU A 51 10.59 -4.19 9.44
CA LEU A 51 11.12 -5.55 9.28
C LEU A 51 12.53 -5.69 9.90
N GLN A 52 12.73 -5.16 11.11
CA GLN A 52 14.05 -5.18 11.77
C GLN A 52 14.40 -6.52 12.40
N LEU A 53 13.41 -7.36 12.72
CA LEU A 53 13.62 -8.64 13.39
C LEU A 53 12.95 -9.81 12.67
N LEU A 54 11.71 -9.62 12.20
CA LEU A 54 10.91 -10.63 11.54
C LEU A 54 10.79 -10.35 10.04
N PHE A 55 10.82 -11.42 9.24
CA PHE A 55 10.57 -11.42 7.80
C PHE A 55 9.21 -12.04 7.48
N ASP A 56 8.87 -12.15 6.19
CA ASP A 56 7.54 -12.53 5.69
C ASP A 56 6.45 -11.49 5.98
N GLY A 57 6.83 -10.22 5.87
CA GLY A 57 5.97 -9.05 6.00
C GLY A 57 6.43 -7.93 5.08
N GLY A 58 5.64 -6.87 4.95
CA GLY A 58 5.99 -5.68 4.15
C GLY A 58 6.05 -4.44 5.03
N ASP A 59 6.74 -3.38 4.62
CA ASP A 59 6.55 -2.07 5.27
C ASP A 59 5.06 -1.72 5.31
N ILE A 60 4.38 -1.94 4.19
CA ILE A 60 2.92 -2.02 4.12
C ILE A 60 2.53 -3.41 3.65
N TYR A 61 1.74 -4.10 4.47
CA TYR A 61 1.27 -5.45 4.24
C TYR A 61 -0.26 -5.46 4.09
N THR A 62 -0.77 -6.16 3.07
CA THR A 62 -2.21 -6.34 2.88
C THR A 62 -2.60 -7.81 2.81
N LEU A 63 -3.83 -8.12 3.21
CA LEU A 63 -4.37 -9.47 3.18
C LEU A 63 -5.87 -9.46 2.85
N GLY A 64 -6.32 -10.44 2.05
CA GLY A 64 -7.73 -10.57 1.67
C GLY A 64 -8.28 -9.48 0.73
N SER A 65 -9.45 -9.72 0.16
CA SER A 65 -10.07 -8.82 -0.84
C SER A 65 -10.53 -7.50 -0.21
N GLN A 66 -10.14 -6.36 -0.80
CA GLN A 66 -10.50 -5.03 -0.28
C GLN A 66 -10.85 -4.02 -1.39
N PRO A 67 -12.03 -4.15 -2.02
CA PRO A 67 -12.45 -3.26 -3.10
C PRO A 67 -12.35 -1.77 -2.78
N GLY A 68 -11.79 -0.99 -3.70
CA GLY A 68 -11.69 0.47 -3.58
C GLY A 68 -10.60 0.96 -2.62
N SER A 69 -9.82 0.04 -2.03
CA SER A 69 -8.72 0.40 -1.14
C SER A 69 -7.50 0.90 -1.92
N VAL A 70 -6.74 1.78 -1.29
CA VAL A 70 -5.63 2.49 -1.92
C VAL A 70 -4.43 2.59 -0.99
N LEU A 71 -3.25 2.30 -1.54
CA LEU A 71 -1.94 2.60 -0.96
C LEU A 71 -1.30 3.69 -1.84
N ALA A 72 -1.29 4.94 -1.39
CA ALA A 72 -0.81 6.03 -2.25
C ALA A 72 0.08 7.01 -1.53
N TYR A 73 1.03 7.61 -2.26
CA TYR A 73 1.86 8.71 -1.75
C TYR A 73 2.58 8.39 -0.44
N ASN A 74 2.84 7.11 -0.14
CA ASN A 74 3.64 6.72 1.00
C ASN A 74 5.13 6.82 0.65
N HIS A 75 5.95 7.18 1.62
CA HIS A 75 7.41 7.15 1.50
C HIS A 75 7.94 6.01 2.37
N ILE A 76 8.61 5.05 1.75
CA ILE A 76 9.19 3.88 2.41
C ILE A 76 10.70 3.90 2.20
N ARG A 77 11.47 3.75 3.28
CA ARG A 77 12.94 3.68 3.20
C ARG A 77 13.58 2.74 4.20
N GLY A 78 14.79 2.28 3.91
CA GLY A 78 15.63 1.61 4.92
C GLY A 78 15.45 0.09 4.97
N HIS A 79 15.84 -0.57 3.88
CA HIS A 79 16.00 -2.03 3.80
C HIS A 79 17.44 -2.48 3.98
N GLY A 80 18.43 -1.68 3.57
CA GLY A 80 19.85 -1.82 3.93
C GLY A 80 20.42 -3.24 3.74
N ASP A 81 21.17 -3.67 4.76
CA ASP A 81 21.89 -4.93 5.00
C ASP A 81 21.24 -6.29 4.76
N CYS A 82 20.05 -6.46 4.16
CA CYS A 82 19.25 -7.63 4.61
C CYS A 82 18.18 -8.28 3.71
N PRO A 83 17.90 -9.58 4.01
CA PRO A 83 16.77 -10.31 3.48
C PRO A 83 15.47 -9.83 4.15
N LYS A 84 14.78 -8.92 3.47
CA LYS A 84 13.41 -8.50 3.76
C LYS A 84 12.48 -9.08 2.68
N THR A 85 11.17 -9.10 2.92
CA THR A 85 10.25 -9.69 1.94
C THR A 85 9.86 -8.70 0.84
N ALA A 86 9.33 -7.53 1.19
CA ALA A 86 9.09 -6.44 0.23
C ALA A 86 8.81 -5.12 0.96
N ALA A 87 8.80 -3.99 0.23
CA ALA A 87 8.23 -2.75 0.78
C ALA A 87 6.70 -2.80 0.77
N LEU A 88 6.11 -2.98 -0.40
CA LEU A 88 4.68 -3.23 -0.56
C LEU A 88 4.46 -4.73 -0.69
N TYR A 89 3.83 -5.34 0.30
CA TYR A 89 3.54 -6.76 0.28
C TYR A 89 2.03 -6.99 0.26
N HIS A 90 1.51 -7.28 -0.92
CA HIS A 90 0.17 -7.85 -1.05
C HIS A 90 0.26 -9.35 -0.86
N ASP A 91 -0.15 -9.82 0.30
CA ASP A 91 -0.15 -11.24 0.63
C ASP A 91 -1.48 -11.90 0.23
N ASP A 92 -1.57 -13.20 0.44
CA ASP A 92 -2.61 -14.09 -0.07
C ASP A 92 -4.05 -13.55 0.02
N GLY A 93 -4.79 -13.73 -1.06
CA GLY A 93 -6.15 -13.21 -1.21
C GLY A 93 -6.27 -11.68 -1.33
N SER A 94 -5.16 -10.92 -1.26
CA SER A 94 -5.20 -9.47 -1.50
C SER A 94 -5.80 -9.18 -2.88
N ALA A 95 -6.82 -8.33 -2.90
CA ALA A 95 -7.47 -7.99 -4.16
C ALA A 95 -8.03 -6.57 -4.20
N HIS A 96 -8.08 -6.03 -5.42
CA HIS A 96 -8.73 -4.75 -5.75
C HIS A 96 -8.12 -3.51 -5.09
N PHE A 97 -6.83 -3.59 -4.75
CA PHE A 97 -6.02 -2.44 -4.35
C PHE A 97 -5.57 -1.63 -5.57
N THR A 98 -5.50 -0.30 -5.39
CA THR A 98 -4.82 0.59 -6.33
C THR A 98 -3.67 1.30 -5.64
N ASP A 99 -2.47 1.13 -6.16
CA ASP A 99 -1.26 1.65 -5.57
C ASP A 99 -0.60 2.66 -6.50
N TYR A 100 -0.40 3.89 -6.06
CA TYR A 100 0.14 4.93 -6.94
C TYR A 100 0.91 6.02 -6.21
N GLY A 101 1.92 6.56 -6.89
CA GLY A 101 2.73 7.65 -6.37
C GLY A 101 3.44 7.31 -5.05
N ASN A 102 3.63 6.04 -4.70
CA ASN A 102 4.47 5.66 -3.58
C ASN A 102 5.95 5.88 -3.97
N VAL A 103 6.76 6.34 -3.02
CA VAL A 103 8.20 6.54 -3.19
C VAL A 103 8.92 5.53 -2.31
N ILE A 104 9.68 4.62 -2.93
CA ILE A 104 10.33 3.50 -2.26
C ILE A 104 11.83 3.61 -2.48
N GLN A 105 12.56 3.89 -1.40
CA GLN A 105 14.02 4.01 -1.36
C GLN A 105 14.56 2.94 -0.41
N LEU A 106 14.55 1.70 -0.86
CA LEU A 106 15.01 0.55 -0.07
C LEU A 106 16.47 0.73 0.34
N ASN A 107 17.29 1.34 -0.51
CA ASN A 107 18.74 1.41 -0.40
C ASN A 107 19.33 0.04 -0.03
N ALA A 108 18.76 -1.01 -0.63
CA ALA A 108 19.07 -2.39 -0.31
C ALA A 108 20.31 -2.82 -1.09
N SER A 109 21.34 -3.21 -0.36
CA SER A 109 22.57 -3.77 -0.89
C SER A 109 22.78 -5.12 -0.24
N CYS A 110 22.54 -6.20 -0.99
CA CYS A 110 22.60 -7.56 -0.46
C CYS A 110 23.77 -8.32 -1.11
N PRO A 111 24.98 -8.36 -0.50
CA PRO A 111 26.14 -9.02 -1.11
C PRO A 111 26.00 -10.54 -1.23
N THR A 112 25.23 -11.15 -0.33
CA THR A 112 25.12 -12.61 -0.17
C THR A 112 23.72 -13.16 -0.43
N THR A 113 22.74 -12.30 -0.65
CA THR A 113 21.32 -12.68 -0.81
C THR A 113 20.63 -11.85 -1.89
N LYS A 114 19.42 -12.26 -2.29
CA LYS A 114 18.62 -11.50 -3.25
C LYS A 114 18.18 -10.19 -2.61
N VAL A 115 18.35 -9.08 -3.33
CA VAL A 115 17.77 -7.78 -2.95
C VAL A 115 16.23 -7.92 -2.82
N PRO A 116 15.61 -7.45 -1.73
CA PRO A 116 14.15 -7.48 -1.59
C PRO A 116 13.45 -6.76 -2.75
N PRO A 117 12.34 -7.29 -3.27
CA PRO A 117 11.53 -6.55 -4.22
C PRO A 117 10.87 -5.32 -3.57
N TRP A 118 10.64 -4.26 -4.33
CA TRP A 118 9.87 -3.12 -3.84
C TRP A 118 8.37 -3.46 -3.70
N VAL A 119 7.88 -4.40 -4.51
CA VAL A 119 6.53 -4.97 -4.40
C VAL A 119 6.54 -6.48 -4.55
N SER A 120 5.73 -7.16 -3.75
CA SER A 120 5.47 -8.59 -3.86
C SER A 120 3.99 -8.92 -3.96
N MET A 121 3.65 -9.71 -4.97
CA MET A 121 2.40 -10.46 -5.13
C MET A 121 2.77 -11.89 -5.53
N TRP A 122 2.91 -12.82 -4.58
CA TRP A 122 3.61 -14.11 -4.82
C TRP A 122 2.72 -15.29 -5.22
N THR A 123 1.40 -15.15 -5.19
CA THR A 123 0.45 -16.21 -5.52
C THR A 123 -0.68 -15.74 -6.43
N HIS A 124 -1.21 -16.66 -7.24
CA HIS A 124 -2.33 -16.42 -8.15
C HIS A 124 -3.66 -16.09 -7.46
N PHE A 125 -3.77 -16.37 -6.15
CA PHE A 125 -4.91 -15.96 -5.32
C PHE A 125 -4.94 -14.45 -5.03
N ILE A 126 -3.82 -13.75 -5.24
CA ILE A 126 -3.79 -12.29 -5.25
C ILE A 126 -4.29 -11.85 -6.61
N HIS A 127 -5.25 -10.92 -6.67
CA HIS A 127 -5.86 -10.58 -7.96
C HIS A 127 -6.40 -9.15 -8.09
N GLY A 128 -6.39 -8.64 -9.33
CA GLY A 128 -6.99 -7.35 -9.65
C GLY A 128 -6.36 -6.15 -8.92
N ILE A 129 -5.08 -6.26 -8.57
CA ILE A 129 -4.29 -5.15 -8.01
C ILE A 129 -3.69 -4.34 -9.15
N ARG A 130 -3.78 -3.02 -9.06
CA ARG A 130 -3.19 -2.09 -10.05
C ARG A 130 -2.17 -1.19 -9.36
N LEU A 131 -0.92 -1.33 -9.74
CA LEU A 131 0.16 -0.44 -9.34
C LEU A 131 0.53 0.46 -10.52
N ASP A 132 0.43 1.79 -10.35
CA ASP A 132 0.61 2.76 -11.44
C ASP A 132 1.37 4.01 -10.97
N GLY A 133 2.43 4.40 -11.68
CA GLY A 133 3.13 5.66 -11.40
C GLY A 133 3.84 5.70 -10.03
N ASN A 134 4.38 4.57 -9.57
CA ASN A 134 5.19 4.50 -8.35
C ASN A 134 6.67 4.81 -8.65
N TYR A 135 7.44 5.16 -7.63
CA TYR A 135 8.88 5.40 -7.71
C TYR A 135 9.60 4.38 -6.84
N ALA A 136 10.59 3.69 -7.40
CA ALA A 136 11.36 2.69 -6.67
C ALA A 136 12.84 2.78 -7.07
N ASP A 137 13.74 2.60 -6.11
CA ASP A 137 15.19 2.48 -6.34
C ASP A 137 15.64 1.05 -6.70
N SER A 138 14.68 0.15 -6.92
CA SER A 138 14.91 -1.24 -7.30
C SER A 138 13.98 -1.63 -8.44
N VAL A 139 14.52 -2.38 -9.41
CA VAL A 139 13.72 -3.00 -10.48
C VAL A 139 13.10 -4.32 -10.06
N ASN A 140 13.48 -4.87 -8.90
CA ASN A 140 12.97 -6.16 -8.45
C ASN A 140 11.51 -6.03 -7.99
N ALA A 141 10.62 -6.73 -8.69
CA ALA A 141 9.21 -6.82 -8.38
C ALA A 141 8.73 -8.26 -8.59
N VAL A 142 7.79 -8.72 -7.78
CA VAL A 142 7.16 -10.03 -7.93
C VAL A 142 5.69 -9.83 -8.25
N ASN A 143 5.26 -10.39 -9.40
CA ASN A 143 3.85 -10.41 -9.80
C ASN A 143 3.48 -11.80 -10.35
N ALA A 144 3.02 -12.66 -9.45
CA ALA A 144 2.39 -13.94 -9.76
C ALA A 144 0.86 -13.90 -9.59
N GLY A 145 0.29 -12.70 -9.40
CA GLY A 145 -1.13 -12.49 -9.20
C GLY A 145 -1.95 -12.56 -10.50
N THR A 146 -3.24 -12.85 -10.35
CA THR A 146 -4.18 -12.92 -11.48
C THR A 146 -4.74 -11.54 -11.81
N ASN A 147 -4.63 -11.08 -13.06
CA ASN A 147 -5.08 -9.73 -13.47
C ASN A 147 -4.46 -8.59 -12.66
N CYS A 148 -3.24 -8.79 -12.14
CA CYS A 148 -2.47 -7.75 -11.47
C CYS A 148 -1.56 -7.04 -12.48
N SER A 149 -1.42 -5.72 -12.34
CA SER A 149 -0.61 -4.89 -13.25
C SER A 149 0.35 -3.97 -12.50
N ILE A 150 1.56 -3.83 -13.03
CA ILE A 150 2.56 -2.87 -12.58
C ILE A 150 2.92 -2.03 -13.80
N THR A 151 2.55 -0.75 -13.80
CA THR A 151 2.76 0.17 -14.92
C THR A 151 3.34 1.51 -14.46
N GLY A 152 4.04 2.20 -15.35
CA GLY A 152 4.51 3.57 -15.08
C GLY A 152 5.50 3.73 -13.92
N THR A 153 6.11 2.65 -13.42
CA THR A 153 7.12 2.74 -12.36
C THR A 153 8.33 3.51 -12.86
N THR A 154 8.70 4.58 -12.16
CA THR A 154 9.90 5.37 -12.42
C THR A 154 11.03 4.86 -11.54
N LEU A 155 12.12 4.40 -12.15
CA LEU A 155 13.32 3.98 -11.43
C LEU A 155 14.04 5.21 -10.85
N ILE A 156 14.30 5.19 -9.55
CA ILE A 156 15.17 6.15 -8.86
C ILE A 156 16.61 5.66 -9.05
N VAL A 157 17.50 6.54 -9.54
CA VAL A 157 18.91 6.21 -9.78
C VAL A 157 19.77 7.14 -8.92
N GLY A 158 20.60 6.55 -8.07
CA GLY A 158 21.37 7.29 -7.08
C GLY A 158 20.49 7.91 -6.00
N ASP A 159 20.96 9.00 -5.40
CA ASP A 159 20.30 9.63 -4.26
C ASP A 159 19.31 10.75 -4.64
N GLU A 160 19.31 11.17 -5.91
CA GLU A 160 18.46 12.25 -6.39
C GLU A 160 17.06 11.76 -6.77
N LEU A 161 16.04 12.30 -6.09
CA LEU A 161 14.65 12.01 -6.40
C LEU A 161 14.16 12.83 -7.60
N PRO A 162 13.41 12.23 -8.54
CA PRO A 162 12.65 12.99 -9.52
C PRO A 162 11.79 14.07 -8.84
N PRO A 163 11.61 15.26 -9.43
CA PRO A 163 10.88 16.35 -8.77
C PRO A 163 9.49 15.97 -8.26
N ALA A 164 8.77 15.12 -9.00
CA ALA A 164 7.47 14.60 -8.58
C ALA A 164 7.57 13.69 -7.34
N ALA A 165 8.58 12.81 -7.26
CA ALA A 165 8.84 11.98 -6.10
C ALA A 165 9.27 12.83 -4.90
N GLN A 166 10.12 13.83 -5.10
CA GLN A 166 10.54 14.76 -4.05
C GLN A 166 9.34 15.52 -3.46
N ALA A 167 8.42 15.98 -4.31
CA ALA A 167 7.19 16.65 -3.87
C ALA A 167 6.28 15.74 -3.03
N ILE A 168 6.26 14.44 -3.33
CA ILE A 168 5.54 13.44 -2.51
C ILE A 168 6.22 13.29 -1.15
N VAL A 169 7.53 13.03 -1.12
CA VAL A 169 8.31 12.84 0.12
C VAL A 169 8.13 14.00 1.09
N LEU A 170 8.20 15.24 0.59
CA LEU A 170 7.99 16.46 1.39
C LEU A 170 6.59 16.57 2.04
N GLN A 171 5.60 15.82 1.54
CA GLN A 171 4.23 15.84 2.05
C GLN A 171 3.87 14.61 2.88
N THR A 172 4.81 13.67 3.07
CA THR A 172 4.62 12.46 3.88
C THR A 172 4.91 12.70 5.37
N GLY A 173 4.36 11.84 6.22
CA GLY A 173 4.56 11.89 7.66
C GLY A 173 3.60 12.84 8.39
N PRO A 174 3.77 13.01 9.71
CA PRO A 174 2.86 13.77 10.57
C PRO A 174 2.64 15.19 10.09
N ARG A 175 1.37 15.59 10.02
CA ARG A 175 0.96 16.96 9.72
C ARG A 175 0.52 17.69 10.98
N SER A 176 0.92 18.94 11.10
CA SER A 176 0.33 19.87 12.06
C SER A 176 -1.04 20.30 11.54
N TYR A 177 -2.10 19.60 11.92
CA TYR A 177 -3.45 20.05 11.60
C TYR A 177 -3.76 21.32 12.39
N THR A 178 -3.76 22.48 11.73
CA THR A 178 -4.77 23.50 12.06
C THR A 178 -6.01 23.14 11.25
N HIS A 179 -7.19 23.25 11.84
CA HIS A 179 -8.48 22.72 11.35
C HIS A 179 -8.96 23.28 9.96
N SER A 180 -8.09 23.92 9.17
CA SER A 180 -8.44 24.61 7.92
C SER A 180 -7.51 24.38 6.72
N GLN A 181 -6.51 23.50 6.80
CA GLN A 181 -5.57 23.30 5.68
C GLN A 181 -5.47 21.82 5.28
N LEU A 182 -6.37 21.39 4.40
CA LEU A 182 -6.23 20.13 3.67
C LEU A 182 -5.13 20.31 2.61
N SER A 183 -4.13 19.43 2.57
CA SER A 183 -3.14 19.49 1.50
C SER A 183 -3.72 19.01 0.16
N PRO A 184 -3.05 19.26 -0.98
CA PRO A 184 -3.45 18.71 -2.27
C PRO A 184 -3.66 17.19 -2.28
N ILE A 185 -2.86 16.45 -1.49
CA ILE A 185 -3.04 15.00 -1.27
C ILE A 185 -4.37 14.72 -0.54
N ASP A 186 -4.73 15.51 0.47
CA ASP A 186 -5.99 15.34 1.21
C ASP A 186 -7.22 15.64 0.34
N LEU A 187 -7.11 16.62 -0.57
CA LEU A 187 -8.14 16.96 -1.53
C LEU A 187 -8.36 15.86 -2.59
N GLN A 188 -7.30 15.15 -2.98
CA GLN A 188 -7.42 13.97 -3.84
C GLN A 188 -8.03 12.77 -3.12
N ILE A 189 -7.86 12.67 -1.79
CA ILE A 189 -8.48 11.63 -0.94
C ILE A 189 -9.99 11.92 -0.72
N GLY A 190 -10.37 13.18 -0.50
CA GLY A 190 -11.74 13.57 -0.14
C GLY A 190 -12.76 13.71 -1.30
N THR A 191 -12.31 13.74 -2.55
CA THR A 191 -13.17 14.05 -3.72
C THR A 191 -13.74 12.85 -4.46
N ARG A 192 -13.31 11.61 -4.17
CA ARG A 192 -13.97 10.41 -4.70
C ARG A 192 -15.13 10.02 -3.77
N ARG A 193 -16.30 10.61 -4.02
CA ARG A 193 -17.57 10.27 -3.34
C ARG A 193 -17.73 8.75 -3.23
N PRO A 194 -18.27 8.22 -2.12
CA PRO A 194 -18.69 6.83 -2.07
C PRO A 194 -19.69 6.59 -3.22
N LEU A 195 -19.46 5.55 -4.01
CA LEU A 195 -20.43 5.08 -5.00
C LEU A 195 -21.74 4.83 -4.25
N ARG A 196 -22.82 5.46 -4.76
CA ARG A 196 -24.18 5.30 -4.25
C ARG A 196 -24.48 3.80 -4.15
N PRO A 197 -25.03 3.30 -3.03
CA PRO A 197 -25.38 1.88 -2.94
C PRO A 197 -26.34 1.52 -4.08
N PRO A 198 -26.25 0.30 -4.64
CA PRO A 198 -27.13 -0.13 -5.72
C PRO A 198 -28.59 -0.04 -5.25
N SER A 199 -29.43 0.58 -6.09
CA SER A 199 -30.87 0.66 -5.89
C SER A 199 -31.46 -0.75 -5.92
N GLY A 200 -31.77 -1.32 -4.75
CA GLY A 200 -32.33 -2.68 -4.73
C GLY A 200 -32.78 -3.28 -3.40
N TYR A 201 -32.63 -2.61 -2.25
CA TYR A 201 -33.23 -3.12 -1.02
C TYR A 201 -34.70 -2.71 -0.92
N VAL A 202 -35.57 -3.57 -1.44
CA VAL A 202 -37.00 -3.58 -1.11
C VAL A 202 -37.12 -4.01 0.35
N SER A 203 -37.69 -3.12 1.17
CA SER A 203 -38.08 -3.42 2.54
C SER A 203 -39.19 -4.48 2.51
N ALA A 204 -38.91 -5.68 3.02
CA ALA A 204 -39.93 -6.66 3.34
C ALA A 204 -40.13 -6.65 4.87
N TYR A 205 -40.96 -5.72 5.33
CA TYR A 205 -41.71 -5.90 6.57
C TYR A 205 -43.19 -5.94 6.19
N HIS A 206 -43.82 -7.11 6.27
CA HIS A 206 -45.26 -7.23 6.44
C HIS A 206 -45.56 -8.37 7.42
N HIS A 207 -46.23 -7.96 8.50
CA HIS A 207 -47.10 -8.66 9.44
C HIS A 207 -46.56 -9.85 10.24
#